data_AF-A0A9E2NQ93-F1
#
_entry.id   AF-A0A9E2NQ93-F1
#
_cell.length_a   1.000
_cell.length_b   1.000
_cell.length_c   1.000
_cell.angle_alpha   90.00
_cell.angle_beta   90.00
_cell.angle_gamma   90.00
#
_symmetry.space_group_name_H-M   'P 1'
#
loop_
_entity.id
_entity.type
_entity.pdbx_description
1 polymer ?
#
loop_
_entity_poly.entity_id
_entity_poly.type
_entity_poly.pdbx_seq_one_letter_code
_entity_poly.pdbx_strand_id
1 'polypeptide(L)'
;MKNADYWRGRFAVLESSAHRTADGRLQKLEEIYRGAEQSVAREIESWYQRFAANNQITLAEARKRLTTGQLEEFRWTAEQYVKAAQKAGLSEEWIKKLENASARFHVSRLESLQLQIQQQAELLFGNQLDEVDGLLREITADGRARTAYEIQKGLGLGWDIAAPDQAKLDTLLKTPWTTDGRTFRDRCWTDKAALVDAVQREMIQGMLRGDPPAKAVEAIRKQFGVARAKTARLVHTETTYFTALSRAQTYRELGVEQIEIVETLDSRTCPVCGALDGKVISRAEYQPGVTVPPFHPNCRGTTCPHYDDMDGERAARKAEGEVYYLPAGTTYQQWKKAFAEGGSKEGLTPARARNYDSPLAGALGRDHYDQLRDRVDRCQTPALQKVWDRYEGEISVGSTRHTGGAYCHQNEIYINLEADAAGRTWRAAYATTFHESGHALDTIAAGFGSSNGLPFYSSTYKDGLFPRTIRQEVDDWVQAILADMKAHKTDFSYWVQQGWITPAAAGQYAAQAGLKITKSMAYGAVEKQVRELDLLHRADLSDILEGATRGKIRCGFGHGVSYWTRRTYNGVNCGLGTEAFAEMTSAALACPESLEALKTYLPKSYALYEEMLAALIPSP
;
A
#
# COMPACT_ATOMS: atom_id res chain seq x y z
N MET A 1 -20.25 -15.29 -18.03
CA MET A 1 -19.74 -14.24 -17.12
C MET A 1 -18.25 -14.44 -16.90
N LYS A 2 -17.53 -13.57 -16.16
CA LYS A 2 -16.17 -13.91 -15.71
C LYS A 2 -16.20 -15.19 -14.88
N ASN A 3 -15.12 -15.96 -14.97
CA ASN A 3 -15.00 -17.30 -14.39
C ASN A 3 -14.78 -17.21 -12.86
N ALA A 4 -14.80 -18.35 -12.15
CA ALA A 4 -14.76 -18.36 -10.67
C ALA A 4 -13.45 -17.76 -10.12
N ASP A 5 -12.36 -17.85 -10.86
CA ASP A 5 -11.01 -17.43 -10.44
C ASP A 5 -10.86 -15.94 -10.41
N TYR A 6 -11.47 -15.30 -11.40
CA TYR A 6 -11.58 -13.87 -11.44
C TYR A 6 -12.21 -13.39 -10.12
N TRP A 7 -13.39 -13.91 -9.76
CA TRP A 7 -14.10 -13.47 -8.57
C TRP A 7 -13.35 -13.76 -7.27
N ARG A 8 -12.94 -15.02 -7.05
CA ARG A 8 -12.18 -15.39 -5.85
C ARG A 8 -10.86 -14.62 -5.75
N GLY A 9 -10.12 -14.54 -6.85
CA GLY A 9 -8.83 -13.86 -6.92
C GLY A 9 -8.92 -12.36 -6.64
N ARG A 10 -9.88 -11.66 -7.27
CA ARG A 10 -10.07 -10.22 -7.06
C ARG A 10 -10.50 -9.94 -5.62
N PHE A 11 -11.46 -10.69 -5.08
CA PHE A 11 -11.96 -10.45 -3.73
C PHE A 11 -10.94 -10.83 -2.64
N ALA A 12 -10.13 -11.88 -2.85
CA ALA A 12 -9.00 -12.20 -1.97
C ALA A 12 -7.91 -11.10 -2.01
N VAL A 13 -7.65 -10.49 -3.18
CA VAL A 13 -6.73 -9.35 -3.31
C VAL A 13 -7.28 -8.12 -2.59
N LEU A 14 -8.59 -7.85 -2.67
CA LEU A 14 -9.22 -6.76 -1.93
C LEU A 14 -9.10 -6.96 -0.42
N GLU A 15 -9.39 -8.17 0.09
CA GLU A 15 -9.26 -8.47 1.52
C GLU A 15 -7.80 -8.34 1.98
N SER A 16 -6.87 -8.92 1.21
CA SER A 16 -5.44 -8.79 1.49
C SER A 16 -4.97 -7.33 1.45
N SER A 17 -5.56 -6.49 0.60
CA SER A 17 -5.24 -5.06 0.57
C SER A 17 -5.73 -4.35 1.83
N ALA A 18 -6.94 -4.66 2.31
CA ALA A 18 -7.46 -4.08 3.53
C ALA A 18 -6.60 -4.48 4.75
N HIS A 19 -6.19 -5.75 4.83
CA HIS A 19 -5.25 -6.20 5.86
C HIS A 19 -3.87 -5.54 5.75
N ARG A 20 -3.33 -5.31 4.53
CA ARG A 20 -2.08 -4.54 4.38
C ARG A 20 -2.20 -3.11 4.87
N THR A 21 -3.32 -2.44 4.62
CA THR A 21 -3.59 -1.11 5.18
C THR A 21 -3.66 -1.17 6.71
N ALA A 22 -4.33 -2.19 7.26
CA ALA A 22 -4.40 -2.42 8.70
C ALA A 22 -3.00 -2.68 9.31
N ASP A 23 -2.16 -3.49 8.67
CA ASP A 23 -0.78 -3.76 9.08
C ASP A 23 0.07 -2.48 9.09
N GLY A 24 -0.07 -1.63 8.06
CA GLY A 24 0.57 -0.30 8.03
C GLY A 24 0.11 0.59 9.19
N ARG A 25 -1.15 0.49 9.61
CA ARG A 25 -1.65 1.19 10.80
C ARG A 25 -1.15 0.60 12.11
N LEU A 26 -1.00 -0.72 12.17
CA LEU A 26 -0.40 -1.40 13.32
C LEU A 26 1.07 -1.01 13.54
N GLN A 27 1.82 -0.72 12.48
CA GLN A 27 3.19 -0.19 12.62
C GLN A 27 3.23 1.16 13.34
N LYS A 28 2.30 2.07 13.03
CA LYS A 28 2.17 3.35 13.76
C LYS A 28 1.77 3.12 15.22
N LEU A 29 0.81 2.22 15.46
CA LEU A 29 0.40 1.86 16.81
C LEU A 29 1.57 1.27 17.61
N GLU A 30 2.41 0.43 17.01
CA GLU A 30 3.61 -0.11 17.64
C GLU A 30 4.55 1.00 18.15
N GLU A 31 4.74 2.07 17.37
CA GLU A 31 5.53 3.24 17.80
C GLU A 31 4.91 3.96 18.99
N ILE A 32 3.59 4.17 18.98
CA ILE A 32 2.84 4.80 20.08
C ILE A 32 2.96 3.95 21.35
N TYR A 33 2.77 2.64 21.24
CA TYR A 33 2.92 1.69 22.35
C TYR A 33 4.34 1.69 22.93
N ARG A 34 5.37 1.66 22.08
CA ARG A 34 6.78 1.73 22.50
C ARG A 34 7.11 3.05 23.18
N GLY A 35 6.59 4.16 22.67
CA GLY A 35 6.75 5.48 23.28
C GLY A 35 6.17 5.52 24.69
N ALA A 36 4.94 5.04 24.86
CA ALA A 36 4.28 4.97 26.16
C ALA A 36 5.00 4.03 27.14
N GLU A 37 5.43 2.85 26.67
CA GLU A 37 6.21 1.87 27.46
C GLU A 37 7.51 2.51 27.99
N GLN A 38 8.26 3.19 27.13
CA GLN A 38 9.50 3.86 27.52
C GLN A 38 9.27 4.99 28.52
N SER A 39 8.21 5.78 28.34
CA SER A 39 7.84 6.84 29.29
C SER A 39 7.54 6.27 30.68
N VAL A 40 6.69 5.24 30.75
CA VAL A 40 6.36 4.56 32.01
C VAL A 40 7.60 3.94 32.67
N ALA A 41 8.46 3.27 31.89
CA ALA A 41 9.70 2.70 32.41
C ALA A 41 10.60 3.76 33.06
N ARG A 42 10.79 4.91 32.38
CA ARG A 42 11.58 6.04 32.89
C ARG A 42 10.96 6.67 34.14
N GLU A 43 9.64 6.76 34.22
CA GLU A 43 8.94 7.28 35.39
C GLU A 43 9.22 6.42 36.63
N ILE A 44 9.19 5.12 36.47
CA ILE A 44 9.44 4.14 37.54
C ILE A 44 10.91 4.15 37.96
N GLU A 45 11.84 4.13 37.02
CA GLU A 45 13.27 4.22 37.35
C GLU A 45 13.61 5.52 38.09
N SER A 46 13.11 6.66 37.59
CA SER A 46 13.29 7.97 38.24
C SER A 46 12.66 8.00 39.63
N TRP A 47 11.55 7.30 39.83
CA TRP A 47 10.93 7.17 41.13
C TRP A 47 11.83 6.42 42.13
N TYR A 48 12.37 5.25 41.74
CA TYR A 48 13.29 4.48 42.59
C TYR A 48 14.55 5.28 42.96
N GLN A 49 15.11 6.04 42.03
CA GLN A 49 16.27 6.90 42.27
C GLN A 49 15.96 8.02 43.27
N ARG A 50 14.84 8.74 43.07
CA ARG A 50 14.39 9.79 43.99
C ARG A 50 14.07 9.26 45.38
N PHE A 51 13.49 8.06 45.46
CA PHE A 51 13.19 7.41 46.73
C PHE A 51 14.46 7.14 47.55
N ALA A 52 15.51 6.63 46.91
CA ALA A 52 16.82 6.41 47.56
C ALA A 52 17.45 7.73 48.03
N ALA A 53 17.53 8.73 47.13
CA ALA A 53 18.14 10.01 47.43
C ALA A 53 17.47 10.75 48.60
N ASN A 54 16.13 10.84 48.59
CA ASN A 54 15.38 11.62 49.58
C ASN A 54 15.38 10.99 50.98
N ASN A 55 15.62 9.69 51.08
CA ASN A 55 15.71 8.99 52.36
C ASN A 55 17.16 8.79 52.81
N GLN A 56 18.15 9.30 52.06
CA GLN A 56 19.58 9.11 52.32
C GLN A 56 19.96 7.63 52.50
N ILE A 57 19.27 6.75 51.80
CA ILE A 57 19.48 5.31 51.84
C ILE A 57 20.02 4.85 50.50
N THR A 58 20.80 3.78 50.52
CA THR A 58 21.26 3.15 49.28
C THR A 58 20.06 2.67 48.46
N LEU A 59 20.25 2.52 47.15
CA LEU A 59 19.21 1.93 46.29
C LEU A 59 18.83 0.50 46.73
N ALA A 60 19.71 -0.19 47.49
CA ALA A 60 19.46 -1.49 48.08
C ALA A 60 18.61 -1.42 49.36
N GLU A 61 18.76 -0.38 50.17
CA GLU A 61 17.95 -0.11 51.37
C GLU A 61 16.59 0.50 51.02
N ALA A 62 16.55 1.34 49.98
CA ALA A 62 15.34 1.82 49.32
C ALA A 62 14.40 0.67 48.92
N ARG A 63 14.95 -0.46 48.51
CA ARG A 63 14.19 -1.68 48.17
C ARG A 63 13.56 -2.37 49.39
N LYS A 64 14.07 -2.15 50.61
CA LYS A 64 13.60 -2.83 51.83
C LYS A 64 12.64 -2.01 52.70
N ARG A 65 12.56 -0.69 52.51
CA ARG A 65 11.72 0.22 53.31
C ARG A 65 10.67 0.86 52.41
N LEU A 66 9.42 0.46 52.52
CA LEU A 66 8.34 1.00 51.69
C LEU A 66 7.08 1.23 52.52
N THR A 67 7.05 2.34 53.24
CA THR A 67 5.81 3.02 53.64
C THR A 67 6.17 4.35 54.32
N THR A 68 5.30 5.35 54.14
CA THR A 68 5.21 6.65 54.86
C THR A 68 6.28 7.72 54.61
N GLY A 69 6.38 8.23 53.38
CA GLY A 69 7.08 9.50 53.10
C GLY A 69 6.35 10.36 52.08
N GLN A 70 5.81 11.50 52.49
CA GLN A 70 5.25 12.53 51.61
C GLN A 70 6.40 13.19 50.79
N LEU A 71 6.09 13.76 49.62
CA LEU A 71 7.00 14.61 48.84
C LEU A 71 6.21 15.84 48.42
N GLU A 72 6.90 16.98 48.33
CA GLU A 72 6.31 18.29 48.08
C GLU A 72 6.00 18.60 46.61
N GLU A 73 6.44 17.84 45.59
CA GLU A 73 6.22 18.31 44.21
C GLU A 73 6.09 17.23 43.11
N PHE A 74 5.11 17.46 42.22
CA PHE A 74 4.92 16.76 40.95
C PHE A 74 6.09 17.07 39.98
N ARG A 75 6.44 16.12 39.10
CA ARG A 75 7.50 16.32 38.08
C ARG A 75 7.10 17.34 36.98
N TRP A 76 5.81 17.47 36.72
CA TRP A 76 5.17 18.49 35.88
C TRP A 76 4.08 19.14 36.71
N THR A 77 3.89 20.46 36.61
CA THR A 77 2.74 21.09 37.27
C THR A 77 1.47 20.42 36.74
N ALA A 78 0.44 20.29 37.57
CA ALA A 78 -0.80 19.69 37.08
C ALA A 78 -1.40 20.48 35.90
N GLU A 79 -1.12 21.78 35.79
CA GLU A 79 -1.44 22.59 34.61
C GLU A 79 -0.74 22.11 33.34
N GLN A 80 0.50 21.60 33.43
CA GLN A 80 1.19 20.98 32.28
C GLN A 80 0.53 19.65 31.89
N TYR A 81 0.09 18.86 32.86
CA TYR A 81 -0.69 17.63 32.59
C TYR A 81 -2.06 17.95 31.98
N VAL A 82 -2.78 18.93 32.53
CA VAL A 82 -4.06 19.40 32.00
C VAL A 82 -3.89 19.93 30.57
N LYS A 83 -2.86 20.73 30.29
CA LYS A 83 -2.57 21.20 28.91
C LYS A 83 -2.28 20.05 27.95
N ALA A 84 -1.49 19.06 28.37
CA ALA A 84 -1.21 17.88 27.55
C ALA A 84 -2.46 17.02 27.33
N ALA A 85 -3.29 16.84 28.35
CA ALA A 85 -4.55 16.12 28.30
C ALA A 85 -5.59 16.81 27.40
N GLN A 86 -5.73 18.13 27.51
CA GLN A 86 -6.60 18.96 26.66
C GLN A 86 -6.14 18.90 25.19
N LYS A 87 -4.83 19.03 24.94
CA LYS A 87 -4.27 18.93 23.58
C LYS A 87 -4.50 17.55 22.95
N ALA A 88 -4.55 16.50 23.76
CA ALA A 88 -4.79 15.13 23.33
C ALA A 88 -6.29 14.72 23.37
N GLY A 89 -7.20 15.66 23.66
CA GLY A 89 -8.65 15.39 23.64
C GLY A 89 -9.12 14.37 24.68
N LEU A 90 -8.42 14.25 25.83
CA LEU A 90 -8.80 13.29 26.88
C LEU A 90 -10.11 13.70 27.59
N SER A 91 -10.74 12.73 28.29
CA SER A 91 -12.06 12.93 28.90
C SER A 91 -12.09 14.05 29.96
N GLU A 92 -13.20 14.79 30.04
CA GLU A 92 -13.41 15.83 31.05
C GLU A 92 -13.30 15.27 32.48
N GLU A 93 -13.72 14.04 32.70
CA GLU A 93 -13.56 13.36 33.99
C GLU A 93 -12.09 13.19 34.38
N TRP A 94 -11.24 12.80 33.43
CA TRP A 94 -9.80 12.67 33.66
C TRP A 94 -9.14 14.03 33.87
N ILE A 95 -9.50 15.03 33.06
CA ILE A 95 -9.02 16.42 33.23
C ILE A 95 -9.37 16.94 34.62
N LYS A 96 -10.63 16.77 35.06
CA LYS A 96 -11.09 17.16 36.40
C LYS A 96 -10.37 16.39 37.51
N LYS A 97 -10.01 15.13 37.29
CA LYS A 97 -9.22 14.34 38.24
C LYS A 97 -7.78 14.89 38.36
N LEU A 98 -7.17 15.33 37.25
CA LEU A 98 -5.87 16.02 37.26
C LEU A 98 -5.95 17.39 37.95
N GLU A 99 -7.01 18.17 37.71
CA GLU A 99 -7.28 19.44 38.38
C GLU A 99 -7.50 19.26 39.90
N ASN A 100 -8.27 18.25 40.32
CA ASN A 100 -8.45 17.97 41.73
C ASN A 100 -7.16 17.48 42.40
N ALA A 101 -6.34 16.71 41.69
CA ALA A 101 -5.02 16.31 42.16
C ALA A 101 -4.07 17.52 42.29
N SER A 102 -4.24 18.55 41.46
CA SER A 102 -3.48 19.81 41.54
C SER A 102 -3.85 20.67 42.73
N ALA A 103 -5.14 20.72 43.06
CA ALA A 103 -5.68 21.52 44.14
C ALA A 103 -5.34 20.95 45.53
N ARG A 104 -4.86 19.70 45.60
CA ARG A 104 -4.41 19.07 46.83
C ARG A 104 -2.98 19.52 47.15
N PHE A 105 -2.80 20.18 48.29
CA PHE A 105 -1.47 20.56 48.81
C PHE A 105 -0.52 19.37 49.03
N HIS A 106 -1.02 18.12 49.14
CA HIS A 106 -0.20 16.92 49.31
C HIS A 106 -0.77 15.71 48.55
N VAL A 107 -0.02 15.21 47.56
CA VAL A 107 -0.24 13.92 46.87
C VAL A 107 0.92 12.99 47.24
N SER A 108 0.64 11.71 47.53
CA SER A 108 1.73 10.79 47.89
C SER A 108 2.63 10.48 46.69
N ARG A 109 3.90 10.11 46.91
CA ARG A 109 4.84 9.73 45.83
C ARG A 109 4.30 8.59 44.95
N LEU A 110 3.62 7.64 45.59
CA LEU A 110 3.01 6.49 44.91
C LEU A 110 1.82 6.95 44.06
N GLU A 111 0.97 7.80 44.63
CA GLU A 111 -0.20 8.37 43.93
C GLU A 111 0.23 9.24 42.74
N SER A 112 1.29 10.04 42.87
CA SER A 112 1.86 10.81 41.76
C SER A 112 2.36 9.89 40.63
N LEU A 113 3.09 8.83 40.95
CA LEU A 113 3.54 7.85 39.95
C LEU A 113 2.35 7.11 39.28
N GLN A 114 1.32 6.75 40.06
CA GLN A 114 0.10 6.14 39.52
C GLN A 114 -0.63 7.07 38.54
N LEU A 115 -0.71 8.36 38.85
CA LEU A 115 -1.28 9.37 37.97
C LEU A 115 -0.46 9.55 36.68
N GLN A 116 0.87 9.51 36.77
CA GLN A 116 1.76 9.59 35.60
C GLN A 116 1.58 8.39 34.67
N ILE A 117 1.58 7.18 35.23
CA ILE A 117 1.32 5.94 34.49
C ILE A 117 -0.06 6.00 33.83
N GLN A 118 -1.08 6.42 34.57
CA GLN A 118 -2.43 6.54 34.01
C GLN A 118 -2.46 7.56 32.87
N GLN A 119 -1.81 8.73 33.01
CA GLN A 119 -1.72 9.71 31.93
C GLN A 119 -1.09 9.12 30.65
N GLN A 120 -0.01 8.35 30.75
CA GLN A 120 0.60 7.71 29.57
C GLN A 120 -0.36 6.73 28.90
N ALA A 121 -1.13 5.97 29.69
CA ALA A 121 -2.15 5.08 29.16
C ALA A 121 -3.32 5.84 28.50
N GLU A 122 -3.77 6.96 29.08
CA GLU A 122 -4.82 7.78 28.47
C GLU A 122 -4.38 8.32 27.09
N LEU A 123 -3.16 8.86 26.98
CA LEU A 123 -2.61 9.33 25.71
C LEU A 123 -2.47 8.20 24.67
N LEU A 124 -1.96 7.04 25.09
CA LEU A 124 -1.82 5.86 24.25
C LEU A 124 -3.17 5.42 23.66
N PHE A 125 -4.19 5.27 24.51
CA PHE A 125 -5.49 4.76 24.07
C PHE A 125 -6.34 5.79 23.34
N GLY A 126 -6.15 7.09 23.59
CA GLY A 126 -6.70 8.16 22.76
C GLY A 126 -6.16 8.08 21.33
N ASN A 127 -4.83 8.02 21.17
CA ASN A 127 -4.22 7.88 19.84
C ASN A 127 -4.58 6.55 19.17
N GLN A 128 -4.70 5.45 19.95
CA GLN A 128 -5.17 4.18 19.40
C GLN A 128 -6.59 4.28 18.85
N LEU A 129 -7.48 4.94 19.58
CA LEU A 129 -8.86 5.13 19.16
C LEU A 129 -8.93 5.87 17.82
N ASP A 130 -8.16 6.95 17.67
CA ASP A 130 -8.13 7.76 16.45
C ASP A 130 -7.57 6.98 15.26
N GLU A 131 -6.47 6.24 15.43
CA GLU A 131 -5.87 5.45 14.35
C GLU A 131 -6.77 4.29 13.92
N VAL A 132 -7.42 3.61 14.87
CA VAL A 132 -8.35 2.52 14.55
C VAL A 132 -9.62 3.08 13.89
N ASP A 133 -10.18 4.19 14.39
CA ASP A 133 -11.35 4.81 13.76
C ASP A 133 -11.04 5.27 12.33
N GLY A 134 -9.91 5.94 12.12
CA GLY A 134 -9.45 6.38 10.81
C GLY A 134 -9.28 5.20 9.84
N LEU A 135 -8.64 4.11 10.29
CA LEU A 135 -8.52 2.89 9.50
C LEU A 135 -9.88 2.31 9.12
N LEU A 136 -10.79 2.15 10.08
CA LEU A 136 -12.09 1.52 9.84
C LEU A 136 -12.94 2.34 8.87
N ARG A 137 -12.87 3.68 8.93
CA ARG A 137 -13.51 4.56 7.94
C ARG A 137 -12.90 4.37 6.55
N GLU A 138 -11.58 4.39 6.47
CA GLU A 138 -10.82 4.23 5.23
C GLU A 138 -11.19 2.90 4.54
N ILE A 139 -11.04 1.77 5.23
CA ILE A 139 -11.32 0.45 4.63
C ILE A 139 -12.80 0.24 4.30
N THR A 140 -13.73 0.84 5.05
CA THR A 140 -15.17 0.70 4.77
C THR A 140 -15.54 1.47 3.51
N ALA A 141 -15.03 2.70 3.38
CA ALA A 141 -15.27 3.56 2.22
C ALA A 141 -14.56 3.03 0.97
N ASP A 142 -13.27 2.75 1.04
CA ASP A 142 -12.49 2.17 -0.05
C ASP A 142 -13.02 0.79 -0.44
N GLY A 143 -13.34 -0.04 0.55
CA GLY A 143 -13.86 -1.39 0.33
C GLY A 143 -15.14 -1.39 -0.49
N ARG A 144 -16.01 -0.40 -0.29
CA ARG A 144 -17.25 -0.24 -1.06
C ARG A 144 -16.96 0.09 -2.52
N ALA A 145 -16.14 1.12 -2.75
CA ALA A 145 -15.78 1.59 -4.08
C ALA A 145 -15.06 0.49 -4.87
N ARG A 146 -14.08 -0.17 -4.25
CA ARG A 146 -13.31 -1.24 -4.89
C ARG A 146 -14.15 -2.48 -5.16
N THR A 147 -15.00 -2.91 -4.22
CA THR A 147 -15.91 -4.04 -4.45
C THR A 147 -16.82 -3.79 -5.64
N ALA A 148 -17.41 -2.59 -5.70
CA ALA A 148 -18.32 -2.23 -6.77
C ALA A 148 -17.58 -2.10 -8.12
N TYR A 149 -16.38 -1.54 -8.14
CA TYR A 149 -15.50 -1.52 -9.31
C TYR A 149 -15.18 -2.94 -9.82
N GLU A 150 -14.80 -3.87 -8.94
CA GLU A 150 -14.50 -5.25 -9.35
C GLU A 150 -15.71 -5.97 -9.94
N ILE A 151 -16.91 -5.69 -9.41
CA ILE A 151 -18.16 -6.24 -9.92
C ILE A 151 -18.52 -5.64 -11.28
N GLN A 152 -18.46 -4.33 -11.42
CA GLN A 152 -18.68 -3.64 -12.70
C GLN A 152 -17.73 -4.13 -13.79
N LYS A 153 -16.44 -4.21 -13.45
CA LYS A 153 -15.40 -4.76 -14.33
C LYS A 153 -15.66 -6.22 -14.68
N GLY A 154 -16.13 -7.02 -13.72
CA GLY A 154 -16.44 -8.43 -13.91
C GLY A 154 -17.66 -8.66 -14.80
N LEU A 155 -18.63 -7.75 -14.75
CA LEU A 155 -19.86 -7.80 -15.56
C LEU A 155 -19.71 -7.06 -16.90
N GLY A 156 -18.67 -6.23 -17.08
CA GLY A 156 -18.49 -5.41 -18.27
C GLY A 156 -19.52 -4.28 -18.40
N LEU A 157 -20.12 -3.86 -17.28
CA LEU A 157 -21.20 -2.89 -17.20
C LEU A 157 -20.84 -1.81 -16.17
N GLY A 158 -21.08 -0.54 -16.49
CA GLY A 158 -20.80 0.59 -15.62
C GLY A 158 -22.09 1.28 -15.14
N TRP A 159 -22.10 1.74 -13.90
CA TRP A 159 -23.16 2.58 -13.32
C TRP A 159 -22.60 3.43 -12.16
N ASP A 160 -23.34 4.44 -11.74
CA ASP A 160 -22.91 5.29 -10.64
C ASP A 160 -23.04 4.58 -9.29
N ILE A 161 -21.98 4.64 -8.48
CA ILE A 161 -21.98 4.14 -7.10
C ILE A 161 -21.92 5.34 -6.18
N ALA A 162 -22.96 5.51 -5.36
CA ALA A 162 -22.96 6.57 -4.35
C ALA A 162 -21.87 6.32 -3.31
N ALA A 163 -21.06 7.34 -3.07
CA ALA A 163 -20.12 7.35 -1.94
C ALA A 163 -20.88 7.20 -0.61
N PRO A 164 -20.32 6.48 0.37
CA PRO A 164 -20.96 6.35 1.66
C PRO A 164 -20.97 7.71 2.39
N ASP A 165 -22.16 8.12 2.83
CA ASP A 165 -22.36 9.31 3.65
C ASP A 165 -21.62 9.16 4.99
N GLN A 166 -20.89 10.20 5.39
CA GLN A 166 -20.13 10.22 6.65
C GLN A 166 -21.03 9.97 7.87
N ALA A 167 -22.28 10.45 7.86
CA ALA A 167 -23.22 10.20 8.95
C ALA A 167 -23.60 8.71 9.07
N LYS A 168 -23.68 8.00 7.93
CA LYS A 168 -23.93 6.55 7.90
C LYS A 168 -22.70 5.78 8.38
N LEU A 169 -21.50 6.15 7.95
CA LEU A 169 -20.26 5.55 8.46
C LEU A 169 -20.16 5.72 9.98
N ASP A 170 -20.41 6.92 10.51
CA ASP A 170 -20.45 7.19 11.94
C ASP A 170 -21.41 6.26 12.69
N THR A 171 -22.61 6.08 12.15
CA THR A 171 -23.64 5.22 12.75
C THR A 171 -23.20 3.76 12.75
N LEU A 172 -22.62 3.29 11.64
CA LEU A 172 -22.10 1.92 11.53
C LEU A 172 -21.00 1.64 12.55
N LEU A 173 -20.02 2.53 12.66
CA LEU A 173 -18.88 2.36 13.57
C LEU A 173 -19.27 2.48 15.06
N LYS A 174 -20.45 3.03 15.37
CA LYS A 174 -21.01 3.10 16.73
C LYS A 174 -21.98 1.95 17.04
N THR A 175 -22.33 1.13 16.06
CA THR A 175 -23.26 0.02 16.25
C THR A 175 -22.50 -1.22 16.71
N PRO A 176 -22.82 -1.81 17.87
CA PRO A 176 -22.17 -3.04 18.32
C PRO A 176 -22.63 -4.21 17.45
N TRP A 177 -21.66 -5.04 17.03
CA TRP A 177 -21.92 -6.23 16.21
C TRP A 177 -21.63 -7.55 16.93
N THR A 178 -20.96 -7.48 18.07
CA THR A 178 -20.63 -8.64 18.88
C THR A 178 -21.71 -8.90 19.94
N THR A 179 -21.88 -10.15 20.35
CA THR A 179 -22.95 -10.57 21.28
C THR A 179 -22.83 -9.99 22.69
N ASP A 180 -21.66 -9.47 23.06
CA ASP A 180 -21.44 -8.77 24.33
C ASP A 180 -21.88 -7.29 24.30
N GLY A 181 -22.43 -6.83 23.16
CA GLY A 181 -22.96 -5.48 22.99
C GLY A 181 -21.88 -4.39 22.93
N ARG A 182 -20.62 -4.76 22.72
CA ARG A 182 -19.48 -3.82 22.72
C ARG A 182 -19.04 -3.47 21.30
N THR A 183 -18.64 -2.21 21.14
CA THR A 183 -17.93 -1.69 19.96
C THR A 183 -16.42 -1.82 20.13
N PHE A 184 -15.65 -1.61 19.05
CA PHE A 184 -14.19 -1.52 19.14
C PHE A 184 -13.73 -0.40 20.10
N ARG A 185 -14.49 0.70 20.19
CA ARG A 185 -14.21 1.81 21.10
C ARG A 185 -14.32 1.36 22.57
N ASP A 186 -15.37 0.63 22.90
CA ASP A 186 -15.56 0.08 24.24
C ASP A 186 -14.43 -0.90 24.61
N ARG A 187 -13.94 -1.67 23.63
CA ARG A 187 -12.79 -2.56 23.79
C ARG A 187 -11.51 -1.78 24.06
N CYS A 188 -11.23 -0.70 23.32
CA CYS A 188 -10.09 0.19 23.61
C CYS A 188 -10.14 0.71 25.05
N TRP A 189 -11.30 1.17 25.53
CA TRP A 189 -11.43 1.66 26.91
C TRP A 189 -11.29 0.57 27.97
N THR A 190 -11.84 -0.61 27.71
CA THR A 190 -11.68 -1.78 28.60
C THR A 190 -10.22 -2.20 28.69
N ASP A 191 -9.51 -2.24 27.55
CA ASP A 191 -8.10 -2.63 27.51
C ASP A 191 -7.18 -1.59 28.15
N LYS A 192 -7.52 -0.30 28.06
CA LYS A 192 -6.86 0.76 28.83
C LYS A 192 -6.92 0.49 30.33
N ALA A 193 -8.13 0.28 30.86
CA ALA A 193 -8.32 0.02 32.29
C ALA A 193 -7.52 -1.22 32.71
N ALA A 194 -7.58 -2.29 31.93
CA ALA A 194 -6.82 -3.52 32.20
C ALA A 194 -5.29 -3.29 32.19
N LEU A 195 -4.76 -2.47 31.27
CA LEU A 195 -3.34 -2.13 31.23
C LEU A 195 -2.93 -1.32 32.46
N VAL A 196 -3.69 -0.27 32.79
CA VAL A 196 -3.41 0.57 33.97
C VAL A 196 -3.40 -0.26 35.24
N ASP A 197 -4.43 -1.08 35.45
CA ASP A 197 -4.54 -1.95 36.63
C ASP A 197 -3.40 -2.96 36.69
N ALA A 198 -3.03 -3.56 35.56
CA ALA A 198 -1.92 -4.51 35.50
C ALA A 198 -0.58 -3.85 35.82
N VAL A 199 -0.28 -2.70 35.21
CA VAL A 199 0.96 -1.96 35.44
C VAL A 199 1.06 -1.49 36.89
N GLN A 200 -0.01 -0.89 37.44
CA GLN A 200 -0.04 -0.41 38.82
C GLN A 200 0.13 -1.56 39.82
N ARG A 201 -0.53 -2.70 39.58
CA ARG A 201 -0.40 -3.89 40.42
C ARG A 201 1.01 -4.48 40.38
N GLU A 202 1.60 -4.67 39.20
CA GLU A 202 2.97 -5.19 39.07
C GLU A 202 3.99 -4.25 39.73
N MET A 203 3.79 -2.94 39.60
CA MET A 203 4.58 -1.95 40.29
C MET A 203 4.47 -2.09 41.82
N ILE A 204 3.26 -2.07 42.38
CA ILE A 204 3.04 -2.19 43.83
C ILE A 204 3.58 -3.51 44.38
N GLN A 205 3.34 -4.63 43.70
CA GLN A 205 3.83 -5.95 44.12
C GLN A 205 5.36 -6.04 44.02
N GLY A 206 5.95 -5.53 42.95
CA GLY A 206 7.40 -5.45 42.80
C GLY A 206 8.03 -4.61 43.91
N MET A 207 7.39 -3.49 44.25
CA MET A 207 7.77 -2.65 45.38
C MET A 207 7.71 -3.44 46.71
N LEU A 208 6.58 -4.06 47.04
CA LEU A 208 6.43 -4.83 48.29
C LEU A 208 7.45 -5.98 48.44
N ARG A 209 7.87 -6.58 47.32
CA ARG A 209 8.92 -7.62 47.30
C ARG A 209 10.34 -7.07 47.37
N GLY A 210 10.54 -5.77 47.17
CA GLY A 210 11.85 -5.15 47.04
C GLY A 210 12.57 -5.51 45.73
N ASP A 211 11.82 -5.76 44.67
CA ASP A 211 12.37 -6.09 43.34
C ASP A 211 13.26 -4.93 42.82
N PRO A 212 14.38 -5.22 42.13
CA PRO A 212 15.18 -4.18 41.51
C PRO A 212 14.39 -3.46 40.39
N PRO A 213 14.65 -2.16 40.11
CA PRO A 213 13.90 -1.39 39.12
C PRO A 213 13.83 -2.07 37.75
N ALA A 214 14.92 -2.69 37.30
CA ALA A 214 14.97 -3.44 36.04
C ALA A 214 13.93 -4.57 35.96
N LYS A 215 13.66 -5.25 37.06
CA LYS A 215 12.66 -6.34 37.11
C LYS A 215 11.23 -5.78 37.08
N ALA A 216 10.98 -4.65 37.71
CA ALA A 216 9.69 -3.96 37.63
C ALA A 216 9.43 -3.41 36.21
N VAL A 217 10.45 -2.81 35.58
CA VAL A 217 10.39 -2.38 34.18
C VAL A 217 10.07 -3.56 33.27
N GLU A 218 10.75 -4.71 33.42
CA GLU A 218 10.51 -5.89 32.60
C GLU A 218 9.08 -6.44 32.76
N ALA A 219 8.55 -6.49 33.98
CA ALA A 219 7.17 -6.89 34.23
C ALA A 219 6.17 -5.97 33.50
N ILE A 220 6.46 -4.68 33.43
CA ILE A 220 5.64 -3.68 32.75
C ILE A 220 5.75 -3.80 31.24
N ARG A 221 6.96 -3.97 30.69
CA ARG A 221 7.16 -4.25 29.26
C ARG A 221 6.32 -5.43 28.80
N LYS A 222 6.23 -6.48 29.63
CA LYS A 222 5.38 -7.64 29.37
C LYS A 222 3.90 -7.26 29.29
N GLN A 223 3.38 -6.40 30.18
CA GLN A 223 1.99 -5.94 30.11
C GLN A 223 1.72 -5.09 28.86
N PHE A 224 2.66 -4.22 28.47
CA PHE A 224 2.58 -3.48 27.21
C PHE A 224 2.61 -4.43 25.99
N GLY A 225 3.40 -5.51 26.04
CA GLY A 225 3.38 -6.58 25.03
C GLY A 225 2.03 -7.26 24.90
N VAL A 226 1.36 -7.55 26.03
CA VAL A 226 -0.01 -8.11 26.04
C VAL A 226 -1.01 -7.13 25.42
N ALA A 227 -0.94 -5.85 25.78
CA ALA A 227 -1.83 -4.82 25.23
C ALA A 227 -1.62 -4.65 23.71
N ARG A 228 -0.38 -4.64 23.23
CA ARG A 228 -0.05 -4.65 21.79
C ARG A 228 -0.69 -5.84 21.06
N ALA A 229 -0.56 -7.04 21.61
CA ALA A 229 -1.11 -8.24 20.99
C ALA A 229 -2.66 -8.23 20.94
N LYS A 230 -3.31 -7.63 21.95
CA LYS A 230 -4.76 -7.40 21.95
C LYS A 230 -5.16 -6.39 20.87
N THR A 231 -4.43 -5.28 20.75
CA THR A 231 -4.68 -4.25 19.72
C THR A 231 -4.54 -4.81 18.31
N ALA A 232 -3.48 -5.59 18.03
CA ALA A 232 -3.33 -6.26 16.75
C ALA A 232 -4.52 -7.16 16.40
N ARG A 233 -4.98 -7.94 17.38
CA ARG A 233 -6.16 -8.81 17.24
C ARG A 233 -7.44 -8.01 16.99
N LEU A 234 -7.64 -6.93 17.73
CA LEU A 234 -8.79 -6.04 17.57
C LEU A 234 -8.80 -5.47 16.15
N VAL A 235 -7.69 -4.87 15.72
CA VAL A 235 -7.56 -4.26 14.40
C VAL A 235 -7.88 -5.26 13.29
N HIS A 236 -7.25 -6.44 13.28
CA HIS A 236 -7.54 -7.42 12.23
C HIS A 236 -8.99 -7.89 12.22
N THR A 237 -9.57 -8.13 13.40
CA THR A 237 -10.94 -8.65 13.51
C THR A 237 -11.95 -7.61 13.04
N GLU A 238 -11.79 -6.36 13.46
CA GLU A 238 -12.64 -5.26 13.01
C GLU A 238 -12.44 -4.98 11.51
N THR A 239 -11.20 -5.08 10.99
CA THR A 239 -10.94 -4.95 9.55
C THR A 239 -11.78 -5.94 8.74
N THR A 240 -11.73 -7.23 9.05
CA THR A 240 -12.52 -8.25 8.34
C THR A 240 -14.03 -8.04 8.50
N TYR A 241 -14.49 -7.60 9.68
CA TYR A 241 -15.90 -7.32 9.90
C TYR A 241 -16.41 -6.17 9.03
N PHE A 242 -15.72 -5.03 9.06
CA PHE A 242 -16.14 -3.83 8.33
C PHE A 242 -15.97 -3.98 6.81
N THR A 243 -14.98 -4.75 6.34
CA THR A 243 -14.88 -5.11 4.91
C THR A 243 -16.03 -6.03 4.49
N ALA A 244 -16.40 -7.02 5.30
CA ALA A 244 -17.54 -7.91 5.03
C ALA A 244 -18.87 -7.15 5.03
N LEU A 245 -19.05 -6.20 5.95
CA LEU A 245 -20.23 -5.34 6.04
C LEU A 245 -20.37 -4.43 4.80
N SER A 246 -19.26 -3.80 4.38
CA SER A 246 -19.20 -2.99 3.17
C SER A 246 -19.62 -3.81 1.93
N ARG A 247 -19.10 -5.03 1.81
CA ARG A 247 -19.50 -5.97 0.74
C ARG A 247 -20.98 -6.34 0.79
N ALA A 248 -21.53 -6.61 1.97
CA ALA A 248 -22.96 -6.93 2.14
C ALA A 248 -23.86 -5.87 1.49
N GLN A 249 -23.52 -4.60 1.72
CA GLN A 249 -24.25 -3.47 1.18
C GLN A 249 -24.07 -3.38 -0.34
N THR A 250 -22.85 -3.51 -0.83
CA THR A 250 -22.57 -3.51 -2.28
C THR A 250 -23.29 -4.65 -2.99
N TYR A 251 -23.22 -5.88 -2.49
CA TYR A 251 -23.95 -7.02 -3.08
C TYR A 251 -25.45 -6.79 -3.18
N ARG A 252 -26.04 -6.16 -2.15
CA ARG A 252 -27.47 -5.81 -2.15
C ARG A 252 -27.80 -4.77 -3.24
N GLU A 253 -27.00 -3.72 -3.35
CA GLU A 253 -27.22 -2.66 -4.34
C GLU A 253 -27.00 -3.16 -5.77
N LEU A 254 -26.12 -4.14 -5.94
CA LEU A 254 -25.76 -4.70 -7.26
C LEU A 254 -26.55 -5.95 -7.64
N GLY A 255 -27.54 -6.35 -6.83
CA GLY A 255 -28.39 -7.50 -7.13
C GLY A 255 -27.66 -8.85 -7.15
N VAL A 256 -26.58 -9.00 -6.38
CA VAL A 256 -25.88 -10.28 -6.24
C VAL A 256 -26.71 -11.19 -5.33
N GLU A 257 -27.24 -12.29 -5.86
CA GLU A 257 -28.16 -13.16 -5.09
C GLU A 257 -27.46 -14.33 -4.39
N GLN A 258 -26.35 -14.83 -4.95
CA GLN A 258 -25.57 -15.94 -4.39
C GLN A 258 -24.14 -15.49 -4.12
N ILE A 259 -23.60 -15.95 -3.00
CA ILE A 259 -22.32 -15.50 -2.48
C ILE A 259 -21.52 -16.71 -2.03
N GLU A 260 -20.25 -16.76 -2.40
CA GLU A 260 -19.33 -17.79 -1.98
C GLU A 260 -18.39 -17.27 -0.89
N ILE A 261 -18.17 -18.09 0.15
CA ILE A 261 -17.17 -17.83 1.18
C ILE A 261 -15.79 -18.22 0.64
N VAL A 262 -14.82 -17.31 0.71
CA VAL A 262 -13.46 -17.48 0.19
C VAL A 262 -12.46 -17.31 1.32
N GLU A 263 -11.88 -18.41 1.78
CA GLU A 263 -10.80 -18.37 2.77
C GLU A 263 -9.42 -18.28 2.10
N THR A 264 -8.38 -18.04 2.90
CA THR A 264 -7.02 -18.15 2.37
C THR A 264 -6.61 -19.64 2.32
N LEU A 265 -6.04 -20.13 1.23
CA LEU A 265 -5.46 -21.47 1.18
C LEU A 265 -3.99 -21.42 1.60
N ASP A 266 -3.75 -21.25 2.90
CA ASP A 266 -2.41 -21.27 3.50
C ASP A 266 -2.40 -22.06 4.83
N SER A 267 -1.20 -22.27 5.39
CA SER A 267 -0.99 -23.01 6.64
C SER A 267 -1.54 -22.33 7.89
N ARG A 268 -2.02 -21.08 7.79
CA ARG A 268 -2.58 -20.30 8.91
C ARG A 268 -4.10 -20.33 8.94
N THR A 269 -4.76 -20.86 7.91
CA THR A 269 -6.22 -21.01 7.90
C THR A 269 -6.63 -22.09 8.89
N CYS A 270 -7.49 -21.70 9.83
CA CYS A 270 -7.92 -22.59 10.89
C CYS A 270 -8.96 -23.61 10.38
N PRO A 271 -9.20 -24.72 11.10
CA PRO A 271 -10.19 -25.72 10.70
C PRO A 271 -11.62 -25.19 10.55
N VAL A 272 -12.01 -24.18 11.33
CA VAL A 272 -13.36 -23.58 11.27
C VAL A 272 -13.56 -22.84 9.95
N CYS A 273 -12.66 -21.91 9.64
CA CYS A 273 -12.64 -21.20 8.36
C CYS A 273 -12.55 -22.18 7.19
N GLY A 274 -11.59 -23.11 7.25
CA GLY A 274 -11.39 -24.11 6.20
C GLY A 274 -12.60 -25.01 5.95
N ALA A 275 -13.47 -25.23 6.94
CA ALA A 275 -14.71 -26.00 6.75
C ALA A 275 -15.81 -25.20 6.04
N LEU A 276 -15.74 -23.87 6.07
CA LEU A 276 -16.72 -22.95 5.45
C LEU A 276 -16.28 -22.47 4.06
N ASP A 277 -15.02 -22.69 3.71
CA ASP A 277 -14.43 -22.33 2.43
C ASP A 277 -15.14 -22.99 1.24
N GLY A 278 -15.51 -22.18 0.24
CA GLY A 278 -16.26 -22.60 -0.95
C GLY A 278 -17.76 -22.78 -0.74
N LYS A 279 -18.27 -22.60 0.49
CA LYS A 279 -19.71 -22.68 0.74
C LYS A 279 -20.43 -21.49 0.09
N VAL A 280 -21.45 -21.81 -0.71
CA VAL A 280 -22.36 -20.83 -1.30
C VAL A 280 -23.54 -20.61 -0.37
N ILE A 281 -23.90 -19.35 -0.14
CA ILE A 281 -25.06 -18.93 0.64
C ILE A 281 -25.87 -17.90 -0.15
N SER A 282 -27.16 -17.77 0.18
CA SER A 282 -27.96 -16.67 -0.36
C SER A 282 -27.51 -15.35 0.24
N ARG A 283 -27.58 -14.26 -0.54
CA ARG A 283 -27.41 -12.88 -0.03
C ARG A 283 -28.37 -12.59 1.13
N ALA A 284 -29.56 -13.19 1.15
CA ALA A 284 -30.51 -13.03 2.26
C ALA A 284 -29.98 -13.55 3.60
N GLU A 285 -29.05 -14.51 3.57
CA GLU A 285 -28.42 -15.11 4.75
C GLU A 285 -27.14 -14.36 5.16
N TYR A 286 -26.66 -13.39 4.37
CA TYR A 286 -25.37 -12.72 4.57
C TYR A 286 -25.35 -11.87 5.85
N GLN A 287 -24.67 -12.38 6.88
CA GLN A 287 -24.56 -11.79 8.20
C GLN A 287 -23.11 -11.91 8.68
N PRO A 288 -22.30 -10.83 8.57
CA PRO A 288 -20.93 -10.80 9.07
C PRO A 288 -20.84 -11.23 10.53
N GLY A 289 -19.87 -12.10 10.84
CA GLY A 289 -19.70 -12.66 12.19
C GLY A 289 -20.58 -13.87 12.50
N VAL A 290 -21.52 -14.24 11.62
CA VAL A 290 -22.44 -15.37 11.81
C VAL A 290 -22.36 -16.35 10.64
N THR A 291 -22.72 -15.91 9.44
CA THR A 291 -22.76 -16.76 8.24
C THR A 291 -21.58 -16.51 7.30
N VAL A 292 -20.89 -15.38 7.46
CA VAL A 292 -19.69 -15.01 6.70
C VAL A 292 -18.61 -14.44 7.64
N PRO A 293 -17.33 -14.37 7.21
CA PRO A 293 -16.24 -13.82 8.02
C PRO A 293 -16.55 -12.44 8.63
N PRO A 294 -15.96 -12.11 9.80
CA PRO A 294 -15.00 -12.91 10.56
C PRO A 294 -15.66 -13.98 11.45
N PHE A 295 -15.23 -15.24 11.35
CA PHE A 295 -15.74 -16.31 12.21
C PHE A 295 -15.04 -16.42 13.57
N HIS A 296 -13.85 -15.82 13.67
CA HIS A 296 -13.02 -15.85 14.88
C HIS A 296 -12.08 -14.63 14.89
N PRO A 297 -11.42 -14.33 16.03
CA PRO A 297 -10.41 -13.28 16.07
C PRO A 297 -9.25 -13.59 15.10
N ASN A 298 -8.75 -12.57 14.40
CA ASN A 298 -7.76 -12.71 13.31
C ASN A 298 -8.22 -13.54 12.10
N CYS A 299 -9.54 -13.64 11.85
CA CYS A 299 -10.02 -14.18 10.58
C CYS A 299 -9.48 -13.34 9.41
N ARG A 300 -9.23 -13.99 8.26
CA ARG A 300 -8.75 -13.34 7.02
C ARG A 300 -9.59 -13.75 5.81
N GLY A 301 -10.70 -14.42 6.08
CA GLY A 301 -11.64 -14.86 5.06
C GLY A 301 -12.38 -13.68 4.45
N THR A 302 -12.88 -13.88 3.26
CA THR A 302 -13.71 -12.91 2.54
C THR A 302 -14.86 -13.62 1.83
N THR A 303 -15.60 -12.89 1.02
CA THR A 303 -16.68 -13.43 0.19
C THR A 303 -16.57 -12.90 -1.22
N CYS A 304 -17.11 -13.60 -2.21
CA CYS A 304 -17.24 -13.11 -3.58
C CYS A 304 -18.62 -13.45 -4.18
N PRO A 305 -19.05 -12.78 -5.26
CA PRO A 305 -20.23 -13.19 -6.02
C PRO A 305 -20.12 -14.64 -6.51
N HIS A 306 -21.25 -15.34 -6.55
CA HIS A 306 -21.37 -16.67 -7.14
C HIS A 306 -22.44 -16.69 -8.24
N TYR A 307 -22.14 -17.35 -9.36
CA TYR A 307 -23.05 -17.57 -10.48
C TYR A 307 -22.96 -19.05 -10.90
N ASP A 308 -24.07 -19.64 -11.36
CA ASP A 308 -24.19 -21.09 -11.61
C ASP A 308 -23.30 -21.61 -12.74
N ASP A 309 -22.78 -20.75 -13.61
CA ASP A 309 -22.00 -21.06 -14.82
C ASP A 309 -20.49 -20.72 -14.68
N MET A 310 -19.92 -20.77 -13.48
CA MET A 310 -18.53 -20.38 -13.22
C MET A 310 -17.55 -21.57 -13.11
N ASP A 311 -16.65 -21.71 -14.09
CA ASP A 311 -15.48 -22.62 -14.05
C ASP A 311 -14.16 -21.88 -13.72
N GLY A 312 -13.06 -22.58 -13.45
CA GLY A 312 -11.73 -21.95 -13.27
C GLY A 312 -10.69 -22.73 -12.43
N GLU A 313 -9.55 -22.10 -12.11
CA GLU A 313 -8.54 -22.41 -11.10
C GLU A 313 -8.31 -21.37 -9.94
N ARG A 314 -8.18 -21.83 -8.69
CA ARG A 314 -7.82 -21.06 -7.48
C ARG A 314 -6.34 -21.20 -7.08
N ALA A 315 -5.73 -20.13 -6.58
CA ALA A 315 -4.35 -20.17 -6.07
C ALA A 315 -4.25 -20.65 -4.60
N ALA A 316 -3.23 -21.46 -4.31
CA ALA A 316 -2.90 -22.01 -3.00
C ALA A 316 -1.41 -21.81 -2.67
N ARG A 317 -1.05 -21.54 -1.41
CA ARG A 317 0.36 -21.36 -0.99
C ARG A 317 0.81 -22.49 -0.06
N LYS A 318 1.97 -23.08 -0.30
CA LYS A 318 2.59 -24.02 0.64
C LYS A 318 3.23 -23.31 1.83
N ALA A 319 3.61 -24.07 2.86
CA ALA A 319 4.24 -23.54 4.06
C ALA A 319 5.55 -22.78 3.77
N GLU A 320 6.28 -23.22 2.73
CA GLU A 320 7.49 -22.56 2.26
C GLU A 320 7.20 -21.58 1.11
N GLY A 321 5.98 -21.08 0.89
CA GLY A 321 5.71 -19.91 0.04
C GLY A 321 5.45 -20.12 -1.46
N GLU A 322 5.72 -21.31 -2.03
CA GLU A 322 5.36 -21.59 -3.44
C GLU A 322 3.83 -21.60 -3.65
N VAL A 323 3.41 -21.07 -4.81
CA VAL A 323 2.00 -20.94 -5.20
C VAL A 323 1.63 -21.99 -6.25
N TYR A 324 0.48 -22.65 -6.08
CA TYR A 324 -0.09 -23.63 -7.02
C TYR A 324 -1.49 -23.18 -7.46
N TYR A 325 -1.87 -23.45 -8.70
CA TYR A 325 -3.25 -23.36 -9.18
C TYR A 325 -3.96 -24.70 -8.98
N LEU A 326 -5.17 -24.63 -8.43
CA LEU A 326 -6.07 -25.73 -8.12
C LEU A 326 -7.34 -25.55 -8.94
N PRO A 327 -8.09 -26.58 -9.36
CA PRO A 327 -9.42 -26.38 -9.90
C PRO A 327 -10.32 -25.53 -8.98
N ALA A 328 -11.20 -24.72 -9.56
CA ALA A 328 -12.07 -23.74 -8.89
C ALA A 328 -12.87 -24.36 -7.73
N GLY A 329 -13.38 -25.58 -7.91
CA GLY A 329 -14.12 -26.31 -6.88
C GLY A 329 -13.27 -26.86 -5.74
N THR A 330 -11.96 -26.59 -5.69
CA THR A 330 -11.07 -27.13 -4.65
C THR A 330 -11.31 -26.42 -3.32
N THR A 331 -11.86 -27.17 -2.37
CA THR A 331 -12.08 -26.73 -0.98
C THR A 331 -10.79 -26.77 -0.18
N TYR A 332 -10.73 -26.02 0.93
CA TYR A 332 -9.60 -26.09 1.86
C TYR A 332 -9.30 -27.51 2.35
N GLN A 333 -10.29 -28.39 2.55
CA GLN A 333 -10.03 -29.78 2.97
C GLN A 333 -9.28 -30.57 1.88
N GLN A 334 -9.66 -30.37 0.61
CA GLN A 334 -8.97 -30.98 -0.53
C GLN A 334 -7.55 -30.42 -0.68
N TRP A 335 -7.37 -29.10 -0.51
CA TRP A 335 -6.05 -28.48 -0.47
C TRP A 335 -5.18 -29.00 0.68
N LYS A 336 -5.71 -29.03 1.91
CA LYS A 336 -4.99 -29.47 3.11
C LYS A 336 -4.48 -30.89 2.94
N LYS A 337 -5.30 -31.78 2.39
CA LYS A 337 -4.90 -33.14 2.05
C LYS A 337 -3.70 -33.16 1.09
N ALA A 338 -3.74 -32.36 0.02
CA ALA A 338 -2.69 -32.34 -1.00
C ALA A 338 -1.39 -31.63 -0.56
N PHE A 339 -1.47 -30.60 0.27
CA PHE A 339 -0.33 -29.71 0.56
C PHE A 339 0.15 -29.74 2.02
N ALA A 340 -0.72 -30.05 2.99
CA ALA A 340 -0.37 -30.08 4.41
C ALA A 340 -0.25 -31.51 4.98
N GLU A 341 -0.91 -32.49 4.37
CA GLU A 341 -0.93 -33.89 4.83
C GLU A 341 -0.20 -34.85 3.87
N GLY A 342 0.53 -34.31 2.88
CA GLY A 342 1.37 -35.09 1.98
C GLY A 342 0.64 -35.88 0.88
N GLY A 343 -0.58 -35.50 0.54
CA GLY A 343 -1.37 -36.12 -0.54
C GLY A 343 -0.83 -35.88 -1.95
N SER A 344 -1.37 -36.62 -2.94
CA SER A 344 -0.99 -36.48 -4.35
C SER A 344 -1.30 -35.08 -4.89
N LYS A 345 -0.38 -34.56 -5.69
CA LYS A 345 -0.47 -33.29 -6.41
C LYS A 345 -0.60 -33.48 -7.93
N GLU A 346 -0.86 -34.71 -8.37
CA GLU A 346 -1.09 -35.03 -9.77
C GLU A 346 -2.28 -34.22 -10.32
N GLY A 347 -2.11 -33.63 -11.50
CA GLY A 347 -3.12 -32.78 -12.14
C GLY A 347 -3.20 -31.35 -11.62
N LEU A 348 -2.35 -30.95 -10.65
CA LEU A 348 -2.22 -29.56 -10.21
C LEU A 348 -1.09 -28.86 -10.96
N THR A 349 -1.33 -27.61 -11.35
CA THR A 349 -0.35 -26.80 -12.09
C THR A 349 0.32 -25.84 -11.10
N PRO A 350 1.66 -25.88 -10.92
CA PRO A 350 2.37 -24.82 -10.21
C PRO A 350 2.05 -23.46 -10.85
N ALA A 351 1.86 -22.41 -10.05
CA ALA A 351 1.36 -21.13 -10.56
C ALA A 351 2.26 -20.50 -11.65
N ARG A 352 3.53 -20.87 -11.61
CA ARG A 352 4.53 -21.05 -12.66
C ARG A 352 5.81 -21.37 -11.88
N ALA A 353 6.67 -22.23 -12.39
CA ALA A 353 7.93 -22.54 -11.69
C ALA A 353 8.73 -21.23 -11.54
N ARG A 354 8.91 -20.76 -10.31
CA ARG A 354 9.75 -19.61 -10.00
C ARG A 354 11.21 -20.04 -10.06
N ASN A 355 12.04 -19.30 -10.78
CA ASN A 355 13.46 -19.59 -10.86
C ASN A 355 14.21 -18.92 -9.70
N TYR A 356 14.14 -19.53 -8.51
CA TYR A 356 14.85 -19.05 -7.32
C TYR A 356 16.38 -19.11 -7.46
N ASP A 357 16.89 -19.87 -8.44
CA ASP A 357 18.31 -19.96 -8.77
C ASP A 357 18.75 -18.87 -9.77
N SER A 358 17.84 -18.00 -10.23
CA SER A 358 18.18 -16.88 -11.11
C SER A 358 19.06 -15.84 -10.39
N PRO A 359 19.94 -15.13 -11.11
CA PRO A 359 20.72 -14.02 -10.53
C PRO A 359 19.84 -12.96 -9.88
N LEU A 360 18.70 -12.67 -10.49
CA LEU A 360 17.69 -11.75 -9.97
C LEU A 360 17.12 -12.23 -8.62
N ALA A 361 16.67 -13.48 -8.54
CA ALA A 361 16.12 -14.04 -7.30
C ALA A 361 17.16 -14.09 -6.17
N GLY A 362 18.39 -14.52 -6.48
CA GLY A 362 19.49 -14.57 -5.53
C GLY A 362 19.85 -13.21 -4.94
N ALA A 363 19.84 -12.16 -5.75
CA ALA A 363 20.19 -10.82 -5.30
C ALA A 363 19.07 -10.11 -4.52
N LEU A 364 17.82 -10.23 -4.98
CA LEU A 364 16.69 -9.58 -4.33
C LEU A 364 16.31 -10.24 -3.00
N GLY A 365 16.63 -11.53 -2.85
CA GLY A 365 16.12 -12.34 -1.76
C GLY A 365 14.66 -12.73 -1.99
N ARG A 366 14.25 -13.79 -1.30
CA ARG A 366 13.00 -14.50 -1.60
C ARG A 366 11.76 -13.62 -1.55
N ASP A 367 11.62 -12.81 -0.49
CA ASP A 367 10.42 -12.00 -0.26
C ASP A 367 10.25 -10.90 -1.32
N HIS A 368 11.34 -10.23 -1.71
CA HIS A 368 11.30 -9.21 -2.76
C HIS A 368 11.11 -9.83 -4.15
N TYR A 369 11.80 -10.94 -4.44
CA TYR A 369 11.62 -11.66 -5.70
C TYR A 369 10.19 -12.18 -5.85
N ASP A 370 9.59 -12.73 -4.79
CA ASP A 370 8.20 -13.18 -4.80
C ASP A 370 7.22 -12.02 -5.05
N GLN A 371 7.46 -10.85 -4.45
CA GLN A 371 6.64 -9.65 -4.68
C GLN A 371 6.80 -9.08 -6.09
N LEU A 372 7.99 -9.17 -6.67
CA LEU A 372 8.27 -8.79 -8.04
C LEU A 372 7.54 -9.76 -9.00
N ARG A 373 7.67 -11.07 -8.77
CA ARG A 373 7.00 -12.10 -9.57
C ARG A 373 5.48 -12.02 -9.48
N ASP A 374 4.91 -11.76 -8.30
CA ASP A 374 3.47 -11.55 -8.13
C ASP A 374 2.93 -10.42 -9.03
N ARG A 375 3.76 -9.43 -9.40
CA ARG A 375 3.39 -8.35 -10.33
C ARG A 375 3.48 -8.80 -11.78
N VAL A 376 4.55 -9.52 -12.15
CA VAL A 376 4.69 -10.15 -13.47
C VAL A 376 3.51 -11.09 -13.76
N ASP A 377 3.13 -11.91 -12.77
CA ASP A 377 2.02 -12.86 -12.88
C ASP A 377 0.66 -12.16 -13.07
N ARG A 378 0.52 -10.93 -12.58
CA ARG A 378 -0.70 -10.08 -12.71
C ARG A 378 -0.65 -9.09 -13.89
N CYS A 379 0.44 -9.07 -14.65
CA CYS A 379 0.63 -8.15 -15.75
C CYS A 379 -0.51 -8.28 -16.77
N GLN A 380 -1.09 -7.14 -17.17
CA GLN A 380 -2.19 -7.10 -18.14
C GLN A 380 -1.71 -7.20 -19.59
N THR A 381 -0.40 -7.23 -19.82
CA THR A 381 0.24 -7.35 -21.14
C THR A 381 0.84 -8.76 -21.28
N PRO A 382 0.11 -9.72 -21.88
CA PRO A 382 0.52 -11.13 -21.87
C PRO A 382 1.86 -11.40 -22.58
N ALA A 383 2.19 -10.60 -23.59
CA ALA A 383 3.48 -10.70 -24.28
C ALA A 383 4.64 -10.35 -23.33
N LEU A 384 4.50 -9.30 -22.53
CA LEU A 384 5.53 -8.89 -21.58
C LEU A 384 5.77 -9.94 -20.51
N GLN A 385 4.70 -10.55 -20.00
CA GLN A 385 4.81 -11.65 -19.05
C GLN A 385 5.64 -12.82 -19.62
N LYS A 386 5.39 -13.22 -20.87
CA LYS A 386 6.14 -14.29 -21.54
C LYS A 386 7.60 -13.91 -21.81
N VAL A 387 7.86 -12.65 -22.19
CA VAL A 387 9.22 -12.12 -22.36
C VAL A 387 9.96 -12.16 -21.02
N TRP A 388 9.32 -11.72 -19.94
CA TRP A 388 9.90 -11.76 -18.61
C TRP A 388 10.23 -13.20 -18.19
N ASP A 389 9.28 -14.13 -18.31
CA ASP A 389 9.50 -15.55 -17.96
C ASP A 389 10.66 -16.17 -18.73
N ARG A 390 10.91 -15.73 -19.97
CA ARG A 390 11.98 -16.22 -20.82
C ARG A 390 13.35 -15.67 -20.43
N TYR A 391 13.43 -14.38 -20.14
CA TYR A 391 14.69 -13.65 -20.05
C TYR A 391 15.06 -13.23 -18.61
N GLU A 392 14.21 -13.41 -17.61
CA GLU A 392 14.52 -13.01 -16.22
C GLU A 392 15.79 -13.66 -15.67
N GLY A 393 16.11 -14.88 -16.13
CA GLY A 393 17.33 -15.59 -15.74
C GLY A 393 18.62 -14.95 -16.26
N GLU A 394 18.52 -14.05 -17.23
CA GLU A 394 19.65 -13.32 -17.81
C GLU A 394 19.84 -11.93 -17.18
N ILE A 395 18.92 -11.48 -16.33
CA ILE A 395 19.01 -10.18 -15.64
C ILE A 395 19.83 -10.34 -14.36
N SER A 396 20.97 -9.66 -14.29
CA SER A 396 21.86 -9.66 -13.13
C SER A 396 21.65 -8.41 -12.27
N VAL A 397 22.03 -8.47 -10.99
CA VAL A 397 21.93 -7.32 -10.07
C VAL A 397 23.31 -7.05 -9.47
N GLY A 398 23.94 -5.95 -9.89
CA GLY A 398 25.25 -5.54 -9.40
C GLY A 398 25.19 -4.92 -8.00
N SER A 399 24.06 -4.30 -7.64
CA SER A 399 23.82 -3.78 -6.29
C SER A 399 22.34 -3.61 -5.99
N THR A 400 21.92 -4.05 -4.80
CA THR A 400 20.59 -3.79 -4.22
C THR A 400 20.56 -2.60 -3.26
N ARG A 401 21.72 -1.97 -3.01
CA ARG A 401 21.89 -0.85 -2.08
C ARG A 401 22.59 0.33 -2.73
N HIS A 402 22.39 0.53 -4.03
CA HIS A 402 23.01 1.63 -4.74
C HIS A 402 22.53 2.98 -4.18
N THR A 403 23.46 3.89 -3.88
CA THR A 403 23.15 5.18 -3.25
C THR A 403 23.00 6.32 -4.27
N GLY A 404 23.41 6.10 -5.52
CA GLY A 404 23.20 7.04 -6.64
C GLY A 404 21.84 6.83 -7.32
N GLY A 405 21.65 7.51 -8.46
CA GLY A 405 20.53 7.20 -9.36
C GLY A 405 20.64 5.76 -9.84
N ALA A 406 19.52 5.03 -9.88
CA ALA A 406 19.50 3.69 -10.43
C ALA A 406 19.94 3.72 -11.89
N TYR A 407 20.59 2.65 -12.33
CA TYR A 407 21.02 2.49 -13.72
C TYR A 407 21.20 1.02 -14.08
N CYS A 408 21.17 0.75 -15.37
CA CYS A 408 21.52 -0.53 -15.96
C CYS A 408 22.80 -0.40 -16.79
N HIS A 409 23.71 -1.37 -16.64
CA HIS A 409 24.85 -1.55 -17.52
C HIS A 409 24.77 -2.94 -18.16
N GLN A 410 24.59 -3.00 -19.48
CA GLN A 410 24.31 -4.22 -20.21
C GLN A 410 23.05 -4.93 -19.67
N ASN A 411 23.19 -6.11 -19.08
CA ASN A 411 22.12 -6.88 -18.44
C ASN A 411 22.15 -6.80 -16.90
N GLU A 412 22.98 -5.93 -16.32
CA GLU A 412 23.19 -5.80 -14.88
C GLU A 412 22.59 -4.50 -14.33
N ILE A 413 21.68 -4.63 -13.35
CA ILE A 413 20.96 -3.51 -12.74
C ILE A 413 21.56 -3.10 -11.39
N TYR A 414 21.57 -1.79 -11.13
CA TYR A 414 22.06 -1.18 -9.89
C TYR A 414 20.95 -0.33 -9.28
N ILE A 415 20.37 -0.81 -8.19
CA ILE A 415 19.15 -0.25 -7.60
C ILE A 415 19.28 -0.06 -6.09
N ASN A 416 18.42 0.79 -5.53
CA ASN A 416 18.15 0.81 -4.10
C ASN A 416 16.85 0.04 -3.83
N LEU A 417 16.96 -1.25 -3.57
CA LEU A 417 15.82 -2.18 -3.51
C LEU A 417 14.82 -1.81 -2.41
N GLU A 418 15.30 -1.49 -1.21
CA GLU A 418 14.42 -1.14 -0.08
C GLU A 418 13.62 0.14 -0.37
N ALA A 419 14.29 1.17 -0.89
CA ALA A 419 13.65 2.43 -1.24
C ALA A 419 12.66 2.26 -2.41
N ASP A 420 12.95 1.38 -3.36
CA ASP A 420 12.08 1.09 -4.50
C ASP A 420 10.88 0.22 -4.11
N ALA A 421 11.08 -0.77 -3.23
CA ALA A 421 10.02 -1.62 -2.71
C ALA A 421 8.99 -0.86 -1.87
N ALA A 422 9.40 0.20 -1.18
CA ALA A 422 8.50 1.08 -0.43
C ALA A 422 7.57 1.92 -1.33
N GLY A 423 7.98 2.19 -2.56
CA GLY A 423 7.28 3.12 -3.46
C GLY A 423 7.32 4.58 -2.99
N ARG A 424 6.79 5.48 -3.82
CA ARG A 424 6.68 6.94 -3.57
C ARG A 424 5.38 7.47 -4.16
N THR A 425 5.01 8.70 -3.81
CA THR A 425 3.80 9.35 -4.37
C THR A 425 3.85 9.58 -5.89
N TRP A 426 5.02 9.45 -6.51
CA TRP A 426 5.22 9.60 -7.96
C TRP A 426 5.83 8.35 -8.64
N ARG A 427 6.04 7.25 -7.90
CA ARG A 427 6.60 6.03 -8.48
C ARG A 427 6.11 4.81 -7.70
N ALA A 428 5.49 3.86 -8.39
CA ALA A 428 4.95 2.66 -7.78
C ALA A 428 6.05 1.77 -7.18
N ALA A 429 5.69 0.93 -6.21
CA ALA A 429 6.63 -0.02 -5.62
C ALA A 429 7.21 -0.98 -6.68
N TYR A 430 8.53 -1.16 -6.66
CA TYR A 430 9.34 -1.91 -7.62
C TYR A 430 9.43 -1.32 -9.04
N ALA A 431 8.85 -0.14 -9.30
CA ALA A 431 8.85 0.43 -10.65
C ALA A 431 10.27 0.76 -11.13
N THR A 432 11.19 1.19 -10.24
CA THR A 432 12.59 1.42 -10.64
C THR A 432 13.27 0.10 -11.02
N THR A 433 13.05 -0.96 -10.25
CA THR A 433 13.57 -2.30 -10.54
C THR A 433 13.09 -2.79 -11.90
N PHE A 434 11.81 -2.61 -12.23
CA PHE A 434 11.28 -2.97 -13.55
C PHE A 434 11.77 -2.06 -14.68
N HIS A 435 11.97 -0.77 -14.42
CA HIS A 435 12.55 0.17 -15.38
C HIS A 435 13.97 -0.26 -15.76
N GLU A 436 14.86 -0.47 -14.78
CA GLU A 436 16.23 -0.93 -15.05
C GLU A 436 16.25 -2.33 -15.68
N SER A 437 15.33 -3.21 -15.29
CA SER A 437 15.14 -4.52 -15.93
C SER A 437 14.70 -4.37 -17.39
N GLY A 438 13.93 -3.32 -17.72
CA GLY A 438 13.58 -2.98 -19.09
C GLY A 438 14.79 -2.63 -19.95
N HIS A 439 15.76 -1.88 -19.42
CA HIS A 439 17.05 -1.66 -20.10
C HIS A 439 17.87 -2.94 -20.26
N ALA A 440 17.86 -3.82 -19.25
CA ALA A 440 18.52 -5.12 -19.33
C ALA A 440 17.90 -5.98 -20.44
N LEU A 441 16.57 -6.08 -20.48
CA LEU A 441 15.83 -6.78 -21.53
C LEU A 441 16.10 -6.20 -22.92
N ASP A 442 16.15 -4.87 -23.04
CA ASP A 442 16.45 -4.18 -24.30
C ASP A 442 17.85 -4.53 -24.83
N THR A 443 18.80 -4.72 -23.92
CA THR A 443 20.17 -5.16 -24.26
C THR A 443 20.23 -6.65 -24.58
N ILE A 444 19.59 -7.51 -23.77
CA ILE A 444 19.50 -8.97 -24.01
C ILE A 444 18.88 -9.24 -25.38
N ALA A 445 17.85 -8.48 -25.74
CA ALA A 445 17.13 -8.61 -27.00
C ALA A 445 17.85 -7.99 -28.21
N ALA A 446 19.03 -7.36 -28.04
CA ALA A 446 19.67 -6.57 -29.11
C ALA A 446 19.85 -7.35 -30.44
N GLY A 447 20.05 -8.67 -30.36
CA GLY A 447 20.18 -9.55 -31.53
C GLY A 447 18.91 -9.73 -32.37
N PHE A 448 17.74 -9.32 -31.89
CA PHE A 448 16.46 -9.41 -32.61
C PHE A 448 16.17 -8.20 -33.51
N GLY A 449 16.95 -7.13 -33.40
CA GLY A 449 16.77 -5.94 -34.22
C GLY A 449 17.65 -5.91 -35.47
N SER A 450 17.50 -4.86 -36.28
CA SER A 450 18.35 -4.64 -37.46
C SER A 450 19.79 -4.36 -37.05
N SER A 451 20.76 -4.98 -37.74
CA SER A 451 22.18 -4.71 -37.52
C SER A 451 22.52 -3.27 -37.91
N ASN A 452 22.68 -2.38 -36.93
CA ASN A 452 23.01 -0.96 -37.15
C ASN A 452 24.09 -0.41 -36.22
N GLY A 453 24.76 -1.26 -35.43
CA GLY A 453 25.82 -0.91 -34.49
C GLY A 453 25.36 -0.47 -33.09
N LEU A 454 24.05 -0.39 -32.82
CA LEU A 454 23.50 -0.12 -31.50
C LEU A 454 23.19 -1.41 -30.73
N PRO A 455 23.49 -1.47 -29.41
CA PRO A 455 23.25 -2.65 -28.59
C PRO A 455 21.85 -2.66 -27.95
N PHE A 456 20.84 -2.05 -28.59
CA PHE A 456 19.51 -1.86 -27.99
C PHE A 456 18.41 -2.25 -28.98
N TYR A 457 17.65 -3.29 -28.66
CA TYR A 457 16.57 -3.82 -29.50
C TYR A 457 15.54 -2.74 -29.89
N SER A 458 15.12 -1.93 -28.92
CA SER A 458 14.19 -0.81 -29.09
C SER A 458 14.64 0.20 -30.14
N SER A 459 15.94 0.40 -30.24
CA SER A 459 16.54 1.36 -31.17
C SER A 459 16.84 0.73 -32.53
N THR A 460 16.97 -0.58 -32.59
CA THR A 460 17.28 -1.32 -33.82
C THR A 460 16.05 -1.97 -34.46
N TYR A 461 14.92 -2.05 -33.75
CA TYR A 461 13.69 -2.66 -34.23
C TYR A 461 13.20 -1.99 -35.52
N LYS A 462 13.13 -2.78 -36.61
CA LYS A 462 12.74 -2.34 -37.96
C LYS A 462 13.43 -1.02 -38.36
N ASP A 463 14.75 -1.00 -38.25
CA ASP A 463 15.61 0.15 -38.55
C ASP A 463 15.25 1.41 -37.73
N GLY A 464 15.02 1.24 -36.43
CA GLY A 464 14.69 2.33 -35.52
C GLY A 464 13.27 2.87 -35.70
N LEU A 465 12.32 2.00 -36.04
CA LEU A 465 10.90 2.37 -36.18
C LEU A 465 10.34 2.89 -34.86
N PHE A 466 10.66 2.27 -33.73
CA PHE A 466 10.10 2.62 -32.43
C PHE A 466 10.35 4.08 -31.98
N PRO A 467 11.61 4.56 -31.87
CA PRO A 467 11.85 5.98 -31.54
C PRO A 467 11.35 6.95 -32.62
N ARG A 468 11.21 6.53 -33.89
CA ARG A 468 10.60 7.35 -34.95
C ARG A 468 9.09 7.50 -34.74
N THR A 469 8.39 6.42 -34.42
CA THR A 469 6.95 6.41 -34.13
C THR A 469 6.62 7.31 -32.95
N ILE A 470 7.39 7.20 -31.86
CA ILE A 470 7.20 8.06 -30.67
C ILE A 470 7.34 9.54 -31.04
N ARG A 471 8.39 9.90 -31.77
CA ARG A 471 8.60 11.30 -32.20
C ARG A 471 7.48 11.79 -33.11
N GLN A 472 7.03 10.97 -34.05
CA GLN A 472 5.96 11.34 -34.96
C GLN A 472 4.64 11.52 -34.23
N GLU A 473 4.30 10.61 -33.33
CA GLU A 473 3.06 10.66 -32.54
C GLU A 473 3.01 11.91 -31.64
N VAL A 474 4.12 12.25 -30.99
CA VAL A 474 4.23 13.50 -30.21
C VAL A 474 4.21 14.74 -31.11
N ASP A 475 4.83 14.69 -32.29
CA ASP A 475 4.76 15.81 -33.25
C ASP A 475 3.32 16.03 -33.72
N ASP A 476 2.62 14.96 -34.11
CA ASP A 476 1.22 15.00 -34.58
C ASP A 476 0.31 15.63 -33.52
N TRP A 477 0.48 15.26 -32.24
CA TRP A 477 -0.26 15.87 -31.13
C TRP A 477 0.01 17.37 -31.02
N VAL A 478 1.27 17.79 -31.04
CA VAL A 478 1.65 19.21 -30.98
C VAL A 478 1.13 19.98 -32.20
N GLN A 479 1.16 19.38 -33.38
CA GLN A 479 0.67 20.00 -34.62
C GLN A 479 -0.85 20.14 -34.61
N ALA A 480 -1.59 19.17 -34.06
CA ALA A 480 -3.03 19.25 -33.90
C ALA A 480 -3.43 20.45 -33.02
N ILE A 481 -2.79 20.61 -31.86
CA ILE A 481 -3.01 21.77 -30.98
C ILE A 481 -2.61 23.07 -31.70
N LEU A 482 -1.46 23.09 -32.38
CA LEU A 482 -1.01 24.28 -33.11
C LEU A 482 -2.01 24.69 -34.22
N ALA A 483 -2.58 23.73 -34.94
CA ALA A 483 -3.57 23.97 -35.98
C ALA A 483 -4.86 24.53 -35.37
N ASP A 484 -5.32 23.96 -34.26
CA ASP A 484 -6.55 24.40 -33.58
C ASP A 484 -6.39 25.79 -32.94
N MET A 485 -5.25 26.06 -32.30
CA MET A 485 -4.89 27.42 -31.86
C MET A 485 -4.95 28.42 -33.02
N LYS A 486 -4.43 28.07 -34.20
CA LYS A 486 -4.47 28.96 -35.38
C LYS A 486 -5.89 29.18 -35.91
N ALA A 487 -6.74 28.16 -35.85
CA ALA A 487 -8.15 28.27 -36.23
C ALA A 487 -8.89 29.24 -35.27
N HIS A 488 -8.57 29.18 -33.98
CA HIS A 488 -9.17 30.00 -32.92
C HIS A 488 -8.27 31.15 -32.46
N LYS A 489 -7.55 31.80 -33.39
CA LYS A 489 -6.44 32.72 -33.08
C LYS A 489 -6.79 33.99 -32.29
N THR A 490 -8.07 34.33 -32.20
CA THR A 490 -8.59 35.48 -31.44
C THR A 490 -9.53 35.07 -30.32
N ASP A 491 -9.84 33.78 -30.17
CA ASP A 491 -10.74 33.26 -29.14
C ASP A 491 -9.94 32.67 -27.98
N PHE A 492 -9.37 33.54 -27.15
CA PHE A 492 -8.58 33.10 -26.00
C PHE A 492 -9.46 32.49 -24.88
N SER A 493 -10.76 32.74 -24.89
CA SER A 493 -11.70 32.05 -24.01
C SER A 493 -11.79 30.57 -24.35
N TYR A 494 -11.86 30.22 -25.64
CA TYR A 494 -11.75 28.84 -26.11
C TYR A 494 -10.43 28.20 -25.65
N TRP A 495 -9.29 28.91 -25.76
CA TRP A 495 -7.99 28.35 -25.35
C TRP A 495 -7.90 28.08 -23.83
N VAL A 496 -8.58 28.91 -23.02
CA VAL A 496 -8.73 28.67 -21.58
C VAL A 496 -9.61 27.43 -21.34
N GLN A 497 -10.72 27.30 -22.07
CA GLN A 497 -11.62 26.14 -21.97
C GLN A 497 -10.93 24.83 -22.35
N GLN A 498 -10.07 24.84 -23.38
CA GLN A 498 -9.24 23.69 -23.77
C GLN A 498 -8.08 23.41 -22.80
N GLY A 499 -7.90 24.23 -21.77
CA GLY A 499 -6.85 24.09 -20.77
C GLY A 499 -5.47 24.54 -21.24
N TRP A 500 -5.29 25.02 -22.47
CA TRP A 500 -3.96 25.34 -23.02
C TRP A 500 -3.28 26.53 -22.36
N ILE A 501 -4.07 27.50 -21.89
CA ILE A 501 -3.57 28.73 -21.25
C ILE A 501 -4.38 29.02 -19.97
N THR A 502 -3.89 29.93 -19.12
CA THR A 502 -4.64 30.41 -17.95
C THR A 502 -5.49 31.62 -18.31
N PRO A 503 -6.54 31.97 -17.53
CA PRO A 503 -7.29 33.21 -17.73
C PRO A 503 -6.41 34.46 -17.72
N ALA A 504 -5.35 34.47 -16.90
CA ALA A 504 -4.37 35.55 -16.87
C ALA A 504 -3.59 35.66 -18.19
N ALA A 505 -3.11 34.54 -18.73
CA ALA A 505 -2.42 34.51 -20.01
C ALA A 505 -3.34 34.92 -21.17
N ALA A 506 -4.63 34.56 -21.12
CA ALA A 506 -5.62 34.99 -22.10
C ALA A 506 -5.75 36.52 -22.14
N GLY A 507 -5.81 37.18 -20.98
CA GLY A 507 -5.83 38.64 -20.90
C GLY A 507 -4.57 39.30 -21.48
N GLN A 508 -3.39 38.71 -21.23
CA GLN A 508 -2.13 39.20 -21.80
C GLN A 508 -2.08 39.06 -23.33
N TYR A 509 -2.51 37.91 -23.86
CA TYR A 509 -2.54 37.65 -25.29
C TYR A 509 -3.57 38.52 -26.02
N ALA A 510 -4.73 38.77 -25.41
CA ALA A 510 -5.74 39.69 -25.95
C ALA A 510 -5.22 41.14 -26.06
N ALA A 511 -4.33 41.56 -25.15
CA ALA A 511 -3.73 42.88 -25.17
C ALA A 511 -2.57 43.03 -26.17
N GLN A 512 -2.08 41.92 -26.76
CA GLN A 512 -0.94 41.94 -27.67
C GLN A 512 -1.39 42.08 -29.13
N ALA A 513 -1.13 43.24 -29.73
CA ALA A 513 -1.36 43.45 -31.16
C ALA A 513 -0.50 42.51 -32.01
N GLY A 514 -1.13 41.71 -32.88
CA GLY A 514 -0.44 40.86 -33.85
C GLY A 514 0.24 39.61 -33.26
N LEU A 515 -0.31 39.03 -32.19
CA LEU A 515 0.21 37.79 -31.59
C LEU A 515 0.45 36.70 -32.66
N LYS A 516 1.70 36.23 -32.74
CA LYS A 516 2.08 35.13 -33.62
C LYS A 516 1.94 33.81 -32.87
N ILE A 517 1.07 32.94 -33.40
CA ILE A 517 0.87 31.59 -32.84
C ILE A 517 2.03 30.70 -33.25
N THR A 518 2.77 30.19 -32.26
CA THR A 518 3.99 29.41 -32.48
C THR A 518 3.86 27.99 -31.98
N LYS A 519 4.68 27.09 -32.51
CA LYS A 519 4.81 25.71 -32.01
C LYS A 519 5.24 25.66 -30.53
N SER A 520 5.94 26.69 -30.04
CA SER A 520 6.30 26.81 -28.62
C SER A 520 5.07 26.90 -27.71
N MET A 521 4.01 27.58 -28.17
CA MET A 521 2.76 27.68 -27.42
C MET A 521 2.04 26.33 -27.39
N ALA A 522 2.05 25.59 -28.50
CA ALA A 522 1.51 24.23 -28.55
C ALA A 522 2.29 23.25 -27.65
N TYR A 523 3.63 23.34 -27.59
CA TYR A 523 4.41 22.57 -26.60
C TYR A 523 3.99 22.90 -25.16
N GLY A 524 3.81 24.18 -24.83
CA GLY A 524 3.34 24.61 -23.51
C GLY A 524 1.94 24.09 -23.17
N ALA A 525 1.05 24.01 -24.17
CA ALA A 525 -0.28 23.45 -24.00
C ALA A 525 -0.24 21.94 -23.69
N VAL A 526 0.55 21.15 -24.44
CA VAL A 526 0.76 19.72 -24.13
C VAL A 526 1.36 19.55 -22.74
N GLU A 527 2.39 20.33 -22.42
CA GLU A 527 3.02 20.28 -21.10
C GLU A 527 1.99 20.53 -19.99
N LYS A 528 1.13 21.53 -20.15
CA LYS A 528 0.09 21.84 -19.17
C LYS A 528 -0.94 20.72 -19.03
N GLN A 529 -1.45 20.18 -20.15
CA GLN A 529 -2.39 19.06 -20.15
C GLN A 529 -1.83 17.84 -19.38
N VAL A 530 -0.56 17.49 -19.61
CA VAL A 530 0.06 16.34 -18.94
C VAL A 530 0.39 16.64 -17.47
N ARG A 531 0.68 17.91 -17.12
CA ARG A 531 0.95 18.32 -15.73
C ARG A 531 -0.30 18.36 -14.84
N GLU A 532 -1.49 18.31 -15.43
CA GLU A 532 -2.77 18.17 -14.71
C GLU A 532 -3.03 16.74 -14.25
N LEU A 533 -2.35 15.73 -14.83
CA LEU A 533 -2.41 14.35 -14.36
C LEU A 533 -1.69 14.20 -13.01
N ASP A 534 -2.17 13.24 -12.20
CA ASP A 534 -1.49 12.86 -10.97
C ASP A 534 -0.06 12.38 -11.24
N LEU A 535 0.80 12.49 -10.22
CA LEU A 535 2.23 12.19 -10.36
C LEU A 535 2.50 10.78 -10.89
N LEU A 536 1.74 9.77 -10.44
CA LEU A 536 1.88 8.38 -10.91
C LEU A 536 1.46 8.22 -12.38
N HIS A 537 0.41 8.92 -12.84
CA HIS A 537 -0.05 8.84 -14.22
C HIS A 537 1.00 9.41 -15.18
N ARG A 538 1.63 10.53 -14.82
CA ARG A 538 2.54 11.25 -15.75
C ARG A 538 4.02 10.90 -15.65
N ALA A 539 4.48 10.12 -14.67
CA ALA A 539 5.90 9.90 -14.44
C ALA A 539 6.62 9.33 -15.68
N ASP A 540 6.17 8.16 -16.15
CA ASP A 540 6.77 7.44 -17.28
C ASP A 540 6.52 8.19 -18.61
N LEU A 541 5.32 8.78 -18.77
CA LEU A 541 4.97 9.61 -19.92
C LEU A 541 5.85 10.88 -20.03
N SER A 542 6.17 11.52 -18.90
CA SER A 542 6.94 12.77 -18.86
C SER A 542 8.32 12.58 -19.49
N ASP A 543 8.99 11.48 -19.17
CA ASP A 543 10.34 11.22 -19.67
C ASP A 543 10.35 10.99 -21.19
N ILE A 544 9.38 10.21 -21.69
CA ILE A 544 9.19 9.96 -23.12
C ILE A 544 8.90 11.26 -23.88
N LEU A 545 8.04 12.14 -23.34
CA LEU A 545 7.74 13.43 -23.96
C LEU A 545 8.95 14.37 -23.96
N GLU A 546 9.75 14.35 -22.89
CA GLU A 546 10.99 15.11 -22.84
C GLU A 546 11.96 14.63 -23.93
N GLY A 547 12.15 13.32 -24.08
CA GLY A 547 13.02 12.75 -25.09
C GLY A 547 12.53 12.93 -26.52
N ALA A 548 11.24 12.75 -26.77
CA ALA A 548 10.61 12.95 -28.07
C ALA A 548 10.83 14.39 -28.57
N THR A 549 10.69 15.37 -27.67
CA THR A 549 10.78 16.79 -28.02
C THR A 549 12.16 17.41 -27.83
N ARG A 550 13.12 16.65 -27.28
CA ARG A 550 14.45 17.13 -26.87
C ARG A 550 14.36 18.25 -25.82
N GLY A 551 13.51 18.05 -24.82
CA GLY A 551 13.35 18.91 -23.66
C GLY A 551 12.55 20.19 -23.90
N LYS A 552 11.66 20.20 -24.90
CA LYS A 552 10.71 21.31 -25.13
C LYS A 552 9.41 21.13 -24.36
N ILE A 553 9.03 19.88 -24.08
CA ILE A 553 7.96 19.53 -23.14
C ILE A 553 8.64 18.94 -21.91
N ARG A 554 8.38 19.49 -20.72
CA ARG A 554 8.93 19.00 -19.46
C ARG A 554 7.84 18.85 -18.41
N CYS A 555 7.40 17.62 -18.22
CA CYS A 555 6.31 17.30 -17.31
C CYS A 555 6.82 16.84 -15.93
N GLY A 556 7.95 17.38 -15.46
CA GLY A 556 8.45 17.19 -14.09
C GLY A 556 9.39 16.01 -13.86
N PHE A 557 9.41 15.02 -14.75
CA PHE A 557 10.34 13.89 -14.68
C PHE A 557 11.13 13.78 -16.00
N GLY A 558 12.43 13.58 -15.89
CA GLY A 558 13.29 13.17 -17.00
C GLY A 558 14.77 13.50 -16.82
N HIS A 559 15.53 13.38 -17.90
CA HIS A 559 17.01 13.44 -17.91
C HIS A 559 17.60 14.78 -18.36
N GLY A 560 16.77 15.73 -18.81
CA GLY A 560 17.20 17.06 -19.25
C GLY A 560 17.79 17.10 -20.68
N VAL A 561 17.84 18.31 -21.26
CA VAL A 561 18.17 18.52 -22.70
C VAL A 561 19.50 17.89 -23.14
N SER A 562 20.53 17.95 -22.30
CA SER A 562 21.86 17.46 -22.66
C SER A 562 21.93 15.95 -22.83
N TYR A 563 21.07 15.21 -22.10
CA TYR A 563 20.95 13.76 -22.23
C TYR A 563 20.40 13.39 -23.61
N TRP A 564 19.27 14.00 -23.98
CA TRP A 564 18.53 13.71 -25.21
C TRP A 564 19.24 14.13 -26.49
N THR A 565 20.09 15.17 -26.44
CA THR A 565 20.79 15.67 -27.62
C THR A 565 22.08 14.89 -27.94
N ARG A 566 22.62 14.13 -26.98
CA ARG A 566 23.89 13.40 -27.13
C ARG A 566 23.73 11.92 -27.52
N ARG A 567 22.53 11.36 -27.41
CA ARG A 567 22.24 9.93 -27.66
C ARG A 567 21.52 9.71 -29.00
N THR A 568 22.16 10.13 -30.10
CA THR A 568 21.73 9.82 -31.47
C THR A 568 22.88 9.17 -32.22
N TYR A 569 22.65 8.00 -32.81
CA TYR A 569 23.65 7.24 -33.56
C TYR A 569 23.07 6.81 -34.91
N ASN A 570 23.78 7.07 -36.01
CA ASN A 570 23.32 6.79 -37.38
C ASN A 570 21.90 7.29 -37.68
N GLY A 571 21.52 8.45 -37.13
CA GLY A 571 20.18 9.04 -37.30
C GLY A 571 19.08 8.45 -36.42
N VAL A 572 19.37 7.40 -35.64
CA VAL A 572 18.46 6.80 -34.66
C VAL A 572 18.64 7.47 -33.31
N ASN A 573 17.54 7.95 -32.71
CA ASN A 573 17.54 8.48 -31.36
C ASN A 573 17.50 7.33 -30.34
N CYS A 574 18.67 6.74 -30.08
CA CYS A 574 18.78 5.57 -29.21
C CYS A 574 18.44 5.88 -27.75
N GLY A 575 18.68 7.10 -27.27
CA GLY A 575 18.26 7.52 -25.94
C GLY A 575 16.74 7.42 -25.77
N LEU A 576 15.97 7.97 -26.71
CA LEU A 576 14.51 7.90 -26.67
C LEU A 576 13.98 6.46 -26.75
N GLY A 577 14.58 5.62 -27.61
CA GLY A 577 14.16 4.23 -27.76
C GLY A 577 14.33 3.44 -26.46
N THR A 578 15.51 3.53 -25.84
CA THR A 578 15.84 2.77 -24.63
C THR A 578 15.01 3.21 -23.43
N GLU A 579 14.85 4.53 -23.22
CA GLU A 579 14.03 5.03 -22.11
C GLU A 579 12.56 4.66 -22.31
N ALA A 580 12.01 4.85 -23.51
CA ALA A 580 10.60 4.53 -23.75
C ALA A 580 10.29 3.04 -23.57
N PHE A 581 11.22 2.15 -23.95
CA PHE A 581 11.05 0.71 -23.72
C PHE A 581 11.08 0.37 -22.22
N ALA A 582 12.00 0.96 -21.46
CA ALA A 582 12.09 0.77 -20.02
C ALA A 582 10.87 1.35 -19.27
N GLU A 583 10.42 2.54 -19.64
CA GLU A 583 9.25 3.20 -19.06
C GLU A 583 7.95 2.44 -19.36
N MET A 584 7.76 1.95 -20.60
CA MET A 584 6.61 1.10 -20.92
C MET A 584 6.65 -0.26 -20.20
N THR A 585 7.85 -0.82 -19.96
CA THR A 585 8.04 -2.05 -19.16
C THR A 585 7.67 -1.83 -17.70
N SER A 586 8.22 -0.78 -17.08
CA SER A 586 7.91 -0.35 -15.72
C SER A 586 6.41 -0.12 -15.53
N ALA A 587 5.80 0.68 -16.39
CA ALA A 587 4.37 0.98 -16.33
C ALA A 587 3.52 -0.30 -16.41
N ALA A 588 3.82 -1.19 -17.37
CA ALA A 588 3.05 -2.41 -17.58
C ALA A 588 3.15 -3.43 -16.44
N LEU A 589 4.25 -3.42 -15.68
CA LEU A 589 4.49 -4.36 -14.58
C LEU A 589 4.15 -3.79 -13.20
N ALA A 590 4.29 -2.49 -12.98
CA ALA A 590 4.18 -1.89 -11.65
C ALA A 590 3.17 -0.75 -11.50
N CYS A 591 2.79 -0.05 -12.57
CA CYS A 591 2.01 1.19 -12.48
C CYS A 591 0.85 1.23 -13.49
N PRO A 592 -0.32 0.64 -13.17
CA PRO A 592 -1.50 0.68 -14.02
C PRO A 592 -1.93 2.11 -14.42
N GLU A 593 -1.76 3.08 -13.52
CA GLU A 593 -2.05 4.49 -13.74
C GLU A 593 -1.17 5.09 -14.85
N SER A 594 0.15 4.82 -14.82
CA SER A 594 1.03 5.30 -15.88
C SER A 594 0.81 4.54 -17.19
N LEU A 595 0.51 3.25 -17.11
CA LEU A 595 0.15 2.45 -18.27
C LEU A 595 -1.09 3.00 -19.00
N GLU A 596 -2.10 3.43 -18.25
CA GLU A 596 -3.30 4.06 -18.81
C GLU A 596 -2.95 5.37 -19.52
N ALA A 597 -2.11 6.21 -18.93
CA ALA A 597 -1.65 7.44 -19.56
C ALA A 597 -0.86 7.15 -20.85
N LEU A 598 0.05 6.19 -20.85
CA LEU A 598 0.81 5.80 -22.04
C LEU A 598 -0.11 5.31 -23.16
N LYS A 599 -1.12 4.48 -22.85
CA LYS A 599 -2.12 4.03 -23.83
C LYS A 599 -3.01 5.15 -24.34
N THR A 600 -3.28 6.16 -23.53
CA THR A 600 -4.13 7.30 -23.88
C THR A 600 -3.38 8.30 -24.78
N TYR A 601 -2.16 8.67 -24.42
CA TYR A 601 -1.41 9.75 -25.08
C TYR A 601 -0.43 9.25 -26.15
N LEU A 602 0.02 7.99 -26.08
CA LEU A 602 0.93 7.37 -27.03
C LEU A 602 0.43 5.99 -27.53
N PRO A 603 -0.84 5.86 -27.98
CA PRO A 603 -1.43 4.59 -28.35
C PRO A 603 -0.68 3.85 -29.47
N LYS A 604 -0.17 4.55 -30.49
CA LYS A 604 0.56 3.93 -31.61
C LYS A 604 1.91 3.42 -31.14
N SER A 605 2.62 4.20 -30.31
CA SER A 605 3.90 3.80 -29.74
C SER A 605 3.75 2.61 -28.80
N TYR A 606 2.71 2.60 -27.96
CA TYR A 606 2.45 1.46 -27.06
C TYR A 606 2.08 0.19 -27.84
N ALA A 607 1.26 0.29 -28.89
CA ALA A 607 0.94 -0.84 -29.76
C ALA A 607 2.20 -1.42 -30.43
N LEU A 608 3.13 -0.55 -30.85
CA LEU A 608 4.42 -0.98 -31.42
C LEU A 608 5.32 -1.64 -30.36
N TYR A 609 5.28 -1.18 -29.11
CA TYR A 609 5.94 -1.85 -27.99
C TYR A 609 5.39 -3.27 -27.76
N GLU A 610 4.06 -3.47 -27.81
CA GLU A 610 3.46 -4.81 -27.71
C GLU A 610 3.86 -5.71 -28.88
N GLU A 611 3.92 -5.16 -30.10
CA GLU A 611 4.42 -5.87 -31.29
C GLU A 611 5.88 -6.31 -31.10
N MET A 612 6.73 -5.41 -30.60
CA MET A 612 8.13 -5.71 -30.31
C MET A 612 8.29 -6.83 -29.28
N LEU A 613 7.48 -6.82 -28.21
CA LEU A 613 7.48 -7.90 -27.22
C LEU A 613 7.03 -9.24 -27.82
N ALA A 614 6.01 -9.21 -28.68
CA ALA A 614 5.53 -10.42 -29.35
C ALA A 614 6.62 -11.05 -30.24
N ALA A 615 7.45 -10.24 -30.90
CA ALA A 615 8.56 -10.71 -31.73
C ALA A 615 9.70 -11.39 -30.93
N LEU A 616 9.79 -11.15 -29.61
CA LEU A 616 10.78 -11.79 -28.73
C LEU A 616 10.34 -13.18 -28.25
N ILE A 617 9.11 -13.58 -28.56
CA ILE A 617 8.51 -14.86 -28.18
C ILE A 617 8.57 -15.78 -29.42
N PRO A 618 9.17 -16.98 -29.33
CA PRO A 618 9.18 -17.91 -30.45
C PRO A 618 7.75 -18.26 -30.89
N SER A 619 7.55 -18.44 -32.20
CA SER A 619 6.34 -19.13 -32.67
C SER A 619 6.37 -20.58 -32.18
N PRO A 620 5.22 -21.14 -31.74
CA PRO A 620 5.14 -22.49 -31.18
C PRO A 620 5.61 -23.58 -32.14
#